data_AF-A0A017SBA6-F1
#
_entry.id   AF-A0A017SBA6-F1
#
_cell.length_a   1.000
_cell.length_b   1.000
_cell.length_c   1.000
_cell.angle_alpha   90.00
_cell.angle_beta   90.00
_cell.angle_gamma   90.00
#
_symmetry.space_group_name_H-M   'P 1'
#
loop_
_entity.id
_entity.type
_entity.pdbx_description
1 polymer ?
#
loop_
_entity_poly.entity_id
_entity_poly.type
_entity_poly.pdbx_seq_one_letter_code
_entity_poly.pdbx_strand_id
1 'polypeptide(L)'
;MHATLNSYVPLDASDNTVGLLEETFRYLPSEGRLHLAEDIIQDGTHYKLHQLAQSIVTGLLTPMKVAGAKTAGITPSPWLGRLITTELFDRDSFSAEHWQAIRNLRA
;
A
#
# COMPACT_ATOMS: atom_id res chain seq x y z
N MET A 1 -8.04 -3.29 25.43
CA MET A 1 -7.79 -3.90 24.11
C MET A 1 -7.21 -5.32 24.22
N HIS A 2 -5.94 -5.52 24.62
CA HIS A 2 -5.31 -6.86 24.62
C HIS A 2 -6.09 -7.92 25.42
N ALA A 3 -6.58 -7.59 26.62
CA ALA A 3 -7.39 -8.51 27.42
C ALA A 3 -8.66 -8.97 26.67
N THR A 4 -9.33 -8.04 25.98
CA THR A 4 -10.53 -8.30 25.18
C THR A 4 -10.22 -9.19 23.98
N LEU A 5 -9.11 -8.93 23.27
CA LEU A 5 -8.68 -9.76 22.14
C LEU A 5 -8.22 -11.15 22.59
N ASN A 6 -7.57 -11.27 23.74
CA ASN A 6 -7.16 -12.57 24.30
C ASN A 6 -8.35 -13.44 24.70
N SER A 7 -9.48 -12.84 25.05
CA SER A 7 -10.71 -13.59 25.33
C SER A 7 -11.44 -14.04 24.07
N TYR A 8 -11.05 -13.58 22.87
CA TYR A 8 -11.77 -13.84 21.63
C TYR A 8 -11.72 -15.32 21.22
N VAL A 9 -12.88 -15.90 20.88
CA VAL A 9 -13.05 -17.23 20.30
C VAL A 9 -13.28 -17.06 18.79
N PRO A 10 -12.37 -17.58 17.94
CA PRO A 10 -12.53 -17.59 16.49
C PRO A 10 -13.78 -18.34 16.03
N LEU A 11 -14.44 -17.87 14.98
CA LEU A 11 -15.63 -18.53 14.41
C LEU A 11 -15.27 -19.84 13.69
N ASP A 12 -14.11 -19.88 13.04
CA ASP A 12 -13.59 -21.05 12.34
C ASP A 12 -12.05 -21.01 12.26
N ALA A 13 -11.44 -22.02 11.65
CA ALA A 13 -9.97 -22.14 11.54
C ALA A 13 -9.32 -21.08 10.64
N SER A 14 -10.09 -20.35 9.82
CA SER A 14 -9.64 -19.28 8.94
C SER A 14 -9.91 -17.87 9.50
N ASP A 15 -10.59 -17.78 10.64
CA ASP A 15 -10.90 -16.51 11.28
C ASP A 15 -9.64 -15.86 11.87
N ASN A 16 -9.18 -14.81 11.18
CA ASN A 16 -8.01 -14.02 11.55
C ASN A 16 -8.38 -12.67 12.20
N THR A 17 -9.54 -12.58 12.87
CA THR A 17 -10.03 -11.33 13.48
C THR A 17 -9.00 -10.69 14.41
N VAL A 18 -8.41 -11.46 15.32
CA VAL A 18 -7.43 -10.93 16.28
C VAL A 18 -6.20 -10.38 15.57
N GLY A 19 -5.59 -11.18 14.68
CA GLY A 19 -4.41 -10.76 13.93
C GLY A 19 -4.67 -9.52 13.07
N LEU A 20 -5.83 -9.45 12.43
CA LEU A 20 -6.22 -8.27 11.64
C LEU A 20 -6.35 -7.02 12.52
N LEU A 21 -7.05 -7.10 13.67
CA LEU A 21 -7.25 -5.95 14.54
C LEU A 21 -5.93 -5.46 15.16
N GLU A 22 -5.04 -6.37 15.53
CA GLU A 22 -3.69 -6.04 16.03
C GLU A 22 -2.83 -5.39 14.95
N GLU A 23 -2.84 -5.91 13.72
CA GLU A 23 -2.07 -5.35 12.62
C GLU A 23 -2.63 -3.99 12.18
N THR A 24 -3.96 -3.86 12.14
CA THR A 24 -4.62 -2.58 11.86
C THR A 24 -4.24 -1.55 12.91
N PHE A 25 -4.28 -1.93 14.19
CA PHE A 25 -3.82 -1.07 15.28
C PHE A 25 -2.35 -0.68 15.13
N ARG A 26 -1.47 -1.57 14.66
CA ARG A 26 -0.05 -1.24 14.45
C ARG A 26 0.15 -0.15 13.40
N TYR A 27 -0.61 -0.17 12.31
CA TYR A 27 -0.41 0.72 11.16
C TYR A 27 -1.29 1.97 11.14
N LEU A 28 -2.33 2.05 11.97
CA LEU A 28 -3.15 3.26 12.07
C LEU A 28 -2.36 4.43 12.69
N PRO A 29 -2.65 5.68 12.28
CA PRO A 29 -2.15 6.86 12.98
C PRO A 29 -2.66 6.92 14.42
N SER A 30 -2.07 7.78 15.27
CA SER A 30 -2.41 7.89 16.69
C SER A 30 -3.91 7.96 16.97
N GLU A 31 -4.62 8.85 16.27
CA GLU A 31 -6.07 9.02 16.44
C GLU A 31 -6.85 7.78 16.00
N GLY A 32 -6.45 7.14 14.90
CA GLY A 32 -7.08 5.90 14.44
C GLY A 32 -6.91 4.76 15.44
N ARG A 33 -5.74 4.67 16.08
CA ARG A 33 -5.45 3.69 17.12
C ARG A 33 -6.32 3.89 18.35
N LEU A 34 -6.51 5.14 18.76
CA LEU A 34 -7.34 5.48 19.93
C LEU A 34 -8.79 5.05 19.69
N HIS A 35 -9.39 5.45 18.56
CA HIS A 35 -10.76 5.06 18.21
C HIS A 35 -10.91 3.54 18.07
N LEU A 36 -9.96 2.86 17.41
CA LEU A 36 -9.99 1.41 17.27
C LEU A 36 -9.90 0.69 18.64
N ALA A 37 -9.06 1.17 19.54
CA ALA A 37 -8.96 0.60 20.88
C ALA A 37 -10.23 0.80 21.69
N GLU A 38 -10.88 1.95 21.57
CA GLU A 38 -12.18 2.24 22.17
C GLU A 38 -13.26 1.32 21.61
N ASP A 39 -13.37 1.19 20.29
CA ASP A 39 -14.32 0.30 19.62
C ASP A 39 -14.16 -1.15 20.10
N ILE A 40 -12.92 -1.65 20.19
CA ILE A 40 -12.64 -3.01 20.68
C ILE A 40 -13.09 -3.18 22.15
N ILE A 41 -12.86 -2.18 23.00
CA ILE A 41 -13.21 -2.26 24.43
C ILE A 41 -14.72 -2.15 24.63
N GLN A 42 -15.38 -1.24 23.92
CA GLN A 42 -16.82 -0.99 24.06
C GLN A 42 -17.67 -2.11 23.46
N ASP A 43 -17.28 -2.63 22.30
CA ASP A 43 -18.08 -3.63 21.61
C ASP A 43 -17.88 -5.04 22.15
N GLY A 44 -16.66 -5.39 22.61
CA GLY A 44 -16.24 -6.48 23.51
C GLY A 44 -16.71 -7.92 23.25
N THR A 45 -17.69 -8.10 22.38
CA THR A 45 -18.40 -9.34 22.09
C THR A 45 -17.83 -9.94 20.82
N HIS A 46 -17.69 -11.26 20.80
CA HIS A 46 -17.10 -12.00 19.68
C HIS A 46 -17.70 -11.63 18.33
N TYR A 47 -19.03 -11.61 18.25
CA TYR A 47 -19.74 -11.25 17.02
C TYR A 47 -19.39 -9.84 16.53
N LYS A 48 -19.35 -8.85 17.42
CA LYS A 48 -19.05 -7.48 17.04
C LYS A 48 -17.57 -7.28 16.69
N LEU A 49 -16.65 -7.93 17.39
CA LEU A 49 -15.23 -7.90 17.05
C LEU A 49 -14.98 -8.48 15.66
N HIS A 50 -15.65 -9.58 15.32
CA HIS A 50 -15.62 -10.13 13.98
C HIS A 50 -16.21 -9.14 12.96
N GLN A 51 -17.37 -8.54 13.25
CA GLN A 51 -18.00 -7.55 12.38
C GLN A 51 -17.12 -6.30 12.16
N LEU A 52 -16.40 -5.85 13.18
CA LEU A 52 -15.44 -4.75 13.11
C LEU A 52 -14.25 -5.11 12.20
N ALA A 53 -13.71 -6.32 12.34
CA ALA A 53 -12.69 -6.82 11.42
C ALA A 53 -13.20 -6.82 9.97
N GLN A 54 -14.42 -7.30 9.73
CA GLN A 54 -15.02 -7.31 8.39
C GLN A 54 -15.25 -5.89 7.84
N SER A 55 -15.67 -4.93 8.68
CA SER A 55 -15.87 -3.54 8.25
C SER A 55 -14.54 -2.88 7.85
N ILE A 56 -13.44 -3.19 8.54
CA ILE A 56 -12.10 -2.73 8.16
C ILE A 56 -11.68 -3.33 6.82
N VAL A 57 -11.87 -4.64 6.62
CA VAL A 57 -11.54 -5.29 5.34
C VAL A 57 -12.33 -4.69 4.18
N THR A 58 -13.65 -4.55 4.35
CA THR A 58 -14.56 -4.14 3.28
C THR A 58 -14.54 -2.63 3.04
N GLY A 59 -14.45 -1.83 4.10
CA GLY A 59 -14.52 -0.37 4.05
C GLY A 59 -13.19 0.33 3.82
N LEU A 60 -12.06 -0.30 4.17
CA LEU A 60 -10.73 0.30 4.06
C LEU A 60 -9.80 -0.51 3.16
N LEU A 61 -9.49 -1.76 3.55
CA LEU A 61 -8.43 -2.53 2.90
C LEU A 61 -8.77 -2.93 1.46
N THR A 62 -10.02 -3.30 1.20
CA THR A 62 -10.49 -3.67 -0.14
C THR A 62 -10.47 -2.47 -1.09
N PRO A 63 -11.05 -1.30 -0.75
CA PRO A 63 -10.92 -0.09 -1.56
C PRO A 63 -9.46 0.31 -1.82
N MET A 64 -8.58 0.25 -0.82
CA MET A 64 -7.16 0.54 -0.99
C MET A 64 -6.49 -0.43 -1.96
N LYS A 65 -6.78 -1.73 -1.84
CA LYS A 65 -6.28 -2.76 -2.75
C LYS A 65 -6.77 -2.53 -4.18
N VAL A 66 -8.06 -2.23 -4.36
CA VAL A 66 -8.66 -1.95 -5.68
C VAL A 66 -8.09 -0.66 -6.30
N ALA A 67 -7.96 0.41 -5.50
CA ALA A 67 -7.37 1.66 -5.94
C ALA A 67 -5.90 1.47 -6.33
N GLY A 68 -5.11 0.79 -5.49
CA GLY A 68 -3.72 0.46 -5.78
C GLY A 68 -3.54 -0.47 -6.99
N ALA A 69 -4.44 -1.44 -7.18
CA ALA A 69 -4.48 -2.29 -8.37
C ALA A 69 -4.83 -1.48 -9.63
N LYS A 70 -5.69 -0.47 -9.52
CA LYS A 70 -6.01 0.46 -10.62
C LYS A 70 -4.85 1.41 -10.94
N THR A 71 -3.97 1.70 -9.99
CA THR A 71 -2.73 2.47 -10.22
C THR A 71 -1.66 1.64 -10.94
N ALA A 72 -1.76 0.31 -10.97
CA ALA A 72 -0.91 -0.57 -11.79
C ALA A 72 -1.49 -0.75 -13.19
N GLY A 73 -1.38 0.31 -13.97
CA GLY A 73 -1.69 0.33 -15.39
C GLY A 73 -1.20 1.64 -15.95
N ILE A 74 0.12 1.77 -16.12
CA ILE A 74 0.62 2.65 -17.17
C ILE A 74 0.02 2.06 -18.44
N THR A 75 -1.13 2.55 -18.87
CA THR A 75 -1.53 2.40 -20.27
C THR A 75 -0.50 3.21 -21.02
N PRO A 76 0.48 2.60 -21.72
CA PRO A 76 1.28 3.40 -22.63
C PRO A 76 0.28 4.04 -23.58
N SER A 77 0.27 5.37 -23.62
CA SER A 77 -0.54 6.05 -24.62
C SER A 77 -0.10 5.50 -25.98
N PRO A 78 -1.01 5.24 -26.94
CA PRO A 78 -0.63 4.74 -28.27
C PRO A 78 0.40 5.62 -28.98
N TRP A 79 0.51 6.88 -28.54
CA TRP A 79 1.44 7.88 -29.07
C TRP A 79 2.81 7.88 -28.39
N LEU A 80 2.93 7.36 -27.15
CA LEU A 80 4.23 7.21 -26.48
C LEU A 80 4.93 5.89 -26.83
N GLY A 81 4.20 4.84 -27.21
CA GLY A 81 4.80 3.55 -27.60
C GLY A 81 5.70 3.60 -28.84
N ARG A 82 5.63 4.66 -29.66
CA ARG A 82 6.46 4.82 -30.86
C ARG A 82 7.80 5.55 -30.61
N LEU A 83 7.93 6.29 -29.50
CA LEU A 83 9.10 7.16 -29.27
C LEU A 83 10.09 6.65 -28.22
N ILE A 84 9.75 5.58 -27.48
CA ILE A 84 10.61 5.07 -26.39
C ILE A 84 11.10 3.63 -26.60
N THR A 85 11.11 3.14 -27.84
CA THR A 85 11.73 1.83 -28.13
C THR A 85 12.52 1.88 -29.43
N THR A 86 13.71 2.53 -29.43
CA THR A 86 14.87 2.13 -30.27
C THR A 86 16.14 2.97 -30.13
N GLU A 87 16.26 3.97 -29.25
CA GLU A 87 17.47 4.84 -29.26
C GLU A 87 18.01 5.19 -27.86
N LEU A 88 18.07 4.23 -26.91
CA LEU A 88 18.78 4.45 -25.63
C LEU A 88 19.63 3.27 -25.16
N PHE A 89 20.07 2.41 -26.08
CA PHE A 89 21.18 1.49 -25.83
C PHE A 89 22.10 1.45 -27.04
N ASP A 90 22.73 2.58 -27.34
CA ASP A 90 24.05 2.56 -27.96
C ASP A 90 25.01 3.25 -26.99
N ARG A 91 25.88 2.45 -26.37
CA ARG A 91 26.89 2.89 -25.41
C ARG A 91 28.23 3.16 -26.09
N ASP A 92 28.29 3.24 -27.42
CA ASP A 92 29.53 3.46 -28.17
C ASP A 92 29.49 4.65 -29.16
N SER A 93 28.43 5.45 -29.19
CA SER A 93 28.32 6.60 -30.12
C SER A 93 28.79 7.96 -29.57
N PHE A 94 29.56 8.01 -28.48
CA PHE A 94 30.22 9.27 -28.05
C PHE A 94 31.53 9.49 -28.83
N SER A 95 31.40 10.04 -30.04
CA SER A 95 32.51 10.58 -30.82
C SER A 95 33.26 11.68 -30.04
N ALA A 96 34.58 11.67 -30.15
CA ALA A 96 35.55 12.50 -29.41
C ALA A 96 35.42 14.03 -29.61
N GLU A 97 34.52 14.49 -30.48
CA GLU A 97 34.31 15.92 -30.73
C GLU A 97 33.35 16.58 -29.71
N HIS A 98 32.47 15.81 -29.06
CA HIS A 98 31.47 16.37 -28.14
C HIS A 98 32.05 16.86 -26.79
N TRP A 99 33.22 16.36 -26.39
CA TRP A 99 33.88 16.77 -25.13
C TRP A 99 34.67 18.08 -25.23
N GLN A 100 34.87 18.61 -26.44
CA GLN A 100 35.66 19.83 -26.61
C GLN A 100 34.84 21.11 -26.50
N ALA A 101 33.54 21.04 -26.80
CA ALA A 101 32.62 22.14 -26.54
C ALA A 101 32.34 22.35 -25.04
N ILE A 102 32.35 21.28 -24.24
CA ILE A 102 32.04 21.34 -22.80
C ILE A 102 33.23 21.88 -21.98
N ARG A 103 34.48 21.64 -22.41
CA ARG A 103 35.67 22.16 -21.72
C ARG A 103 35.86 23.67 -21.86
N ASN A 104 35.43 24.28 -22.95
CA ASN A 104 35.64 25.71 -23.21
C ASN A 104 34.64 26.64 -22.49
N LEU A 105 33.66 26.10 -21.77
CA LEU A 105 32.75 26.88 -20.92
C LEU A 105 33.16 26.90 -19.45
N ARG A 106 34.35 26.36 -19.12
CA ARG A 106 34.93 26.34 -17.77
C ARG A 106 36.39 26.79 -17.72
N ALA A 107 36.81 27.62 -18.68
CA ALA A 107 38.07 28.37 -18.63
C ALA A 107 37.77 29.87 -18.78
#